data_AF-A0A850MBI2-F1
#
_entry.id   AF-A0A850MBI2-F1
#
_cell.length_a   1.000
_cell.length_b   1.000
_cell.length_c   1.000
_cell.angle_alpha   90.00
_cell.angle_beta   90.00
_cell.angle_gamma   90.00
#
_symmetry.space_group_name_H-M   'P 1'
#
loop_
_entity.id
_entity.type
_entity.pdbx_description
1 polymer ?
#
loop_
_entity_poly.entity_id
_entity_poly.type
_entity_poly.pdbx_seq_one_letter_code
_entity_poly.pdbx_strand_id
1 'polypeptide(L)'
;MLIDENYFENINNKEKAYWLGFLYADGCMHIYSKNNRKLSFKIHKREEFVIDRFLKSLNAEGIKKYYYDNTVYIKFGNKKLTLDLLKHGLVPRKSKIIEYPDLNSYELELAFLLGYYDGDGQQKTTRISSGSKQFLEKIKKKFQLNNKVLIQKNRGICYYMCLGVNLFNAMMNNYKHSIQRKRRYFCTKDEKARRMRNSLKEFDGKKNLILQRKNLKKLCGKNLHLKSQRNMVFQGD
;
A
#
# COMPACT_ATOMS: atom_id res chain seq x y z
N MET A 1 -4.70 32.10 15.29
CA MET A 1 -4.24 30.94 14.50
C MET A 1 -5.45 30.42 13.76
N LEU A 2 -5.41 30.40 12.43
CA LEU A 2 -6.47 29.79 11.65
C LEU A 2 -6.24 28.27 11.70
N ILE A 3 -7.31 27.51 11.92
CA ILE A 3 -7.40 26.07 11.69
C ILE A 3 -8.71 25.94 10.91
N ASP A 4 -8.72 25.20 9.81
CA ASP A 4 -9.97 24.76 9.21
C ASP A 4 -10.63 23.74 10.15
N GLU A 5 -11.48 24.23 11.03
CA GLU A 5 -12.14 23.40 12.03
C GLU A 5 -13.24 22.50 11.45
N ASN A 6 -13.68 22.77 10.22
CA ASN A 6 -14.65 21.96 9.48
C ASN A 6 -13.98 20.89 8.61
N TYR A 7 -12.64 20.78 8.63
CA TYR A 7 -11.90 19.85 7.78
C TYR A 7 -12.42 18.41 7.90
N PHE A 8 -12.69 17.95 9.14
CA PHE A 8 -13.20 16.62 9.44
C PHE A 8 -14.72 16.55 9.61
N GLU A 9 -15.48 17.62 9.35
CA GLU A 9 -16.95 17.58 9.49
C GLU A 9 -17.60 16.54 8.59
N ASN A 10 -17.07 16.43 7.36
CA ASN A 10 -17.41 15.41 6.38
C ASN A 10 -16.14 14.87 5.72
N ILE A 11 -16.01 13.54 5.70
CA ILE A 11 -14.96 12.86 4.94
C ILE A 11 -15.46 12.68 3.50
N ASN A 12 -15.33 13.72 2.69
CA ASN A 12 -15.90 13.76 1.33
C ASN A 12 -14.84 13.73 0.23
N ASN A 13 -13.56 13.58 0.56
CA ASN A 13 -12.48 13.44 -0.41
C ASN A 13 -11.36 12.51 0.09
N LYS A 14 -10.51 12.07 -0.84
CA LYS A 14 -9.44 11.08 -0.58
C LYS A 14 -8.41 11.59 0.43
N GLU A 15 -8.07 12.88 0.42
CA GLU A 15 -7.09 13.45 1.36
C GLU A 15 -7.61 13.41 2.81
N LYS A 16 -8.86 13.83 3.03
CA LYS A 16 -9.52 13.76 4.35
C LYS A 16 -9.61 12.33 4.85
N ALA A 17 -10.00 11.39 3.98
CA ALA A 17 -10.08 9.97 4.33
C ALA A 17 -8.70 9.41 4.68
N TYR A 18 -7.67 9.75 3.89
CA TYR A 18 -6.29 9.40 4.18
C TYR A 18 -5.83 9.91 5.55
N TRP A 19 -6.10 11.18 5.88
CA TRP A 19 -5.71 11.72 7.18
C TRP A 19 -6.47 11.09 8.34
N LEU A 20 -7.77 10.80 8.17
CA LEU A 20 -8.52 10.06 9.17
C LEU A 20 -7.89 8.69 9.43
N GLY A 21 -7.53 7.96 8.37
CA GLY A 21 -6.83 6.66 8.47
C GLY A 21 -5.47 6.76 9.15
N PHE A 22 -4.70 7.80 8.84
CA PHE A 22 -3.40 8.06 9.46
C PHE A 22 -3.54 8.32 10.97
N LEU A 23 -4.51 9.17 11.36
CA LEU A 23 -4.82 9.44 12.77
C LEU A 23 -5.37 8.21 13.50
N TYR A 24 -6.08 7.33 12.80
CA TYR A 24 -6.52 6.06 13.33
C TYR A 24 -5.35 5.14 13.76
N ALA A 25 -4.22 5.21 13.06
CA ALA A 25 -2.99 4.53 13.44
C ALA A 25 -2.23 5.33 14.51
N ASP A 26 -1.58 6.43 14.12
CA ASP A 26 -0.60 7.16 14.95
C ASP A 26 -1.18 8.32 15.77
N GLY A 27 -2.43 8.70 15.51
CA GLY A 27 -3.13 9.76 16.23
C GLY A 27 -3.46 9.36 17.67
N CYS A 28 -3.49 10.35 18.56
CA CYS A 28 -3.93 10.22 19.93
C CYS A 28 -4.79 11.42 20.33
N MET A 29 -6.00 11.12 20.79
CA MET A 29 -6.95 12.08 21.35
C MET A 29 -6.79 12.13 22.87
N HIS A 30 -6.50 13.32 23.39
CA HIS A 30 -6.43 13.58 24.84
C HIS A 30 -7.65 14.37 25.26
N ILE A 31 -8.41 13.87 26.22
CA ILE A 31 -9.54 14.58 26.83
C ILE A 31 -9.14 14.95 28.26
N TYR A 32 -8.90 16.24 28.49
CA TYR A 32 -8.60 16.78 29.82
C TYR A 32 -9.87 17.24 30.53
N SER A 33 -10.83 17.77 29.77
CA SER A 33 -12.16 18.15 30.26
C SER A 33 -13.16 18.21 29.09
N LYS A 34 -14.43 18.49 29.38
CA LYS A 34 -15.49 18.67 28.35
C LYS A 34 -15.15 19.73 27.29
N ASN A 35 -14.31 20.71 27.63
CA ASN A 35 -13.90 21.80 26.74
C ASN A 35 -12.41 21.79 26.37
N ASN A 36 -11.61 20.90 26.96
CA ASN A 36 -10.18 20.79 26.66
C ASN A 36 -9.87 19.42 26.08
N ARG A 37 -9.87 19.36 24.74
CA ARG A 37 -9.46 18.19 23.95
C ARG A 37 -8.27 18.56 23.10
N LYS A 38 -7.30 17.65 23.00
CA LYS A 38 -6.12 17.84 22.16
C LYS A 38 -5.89 16.64 21.26
N LEU A 39 -5.60 16.92 20.00
CA LEU A 39 -5.07 15.94 19.06
C LEU A 39 -3.54 15.99 19.12
N SER A 40 -2.91 14.83 19.04
CA SER A 40 -1.47 14.72 18.88
C SER A 40 -1.12 13.50 18.05
N PHE A 41 0.00 13.56 17.34
CA PHE A 41 0.68 12.37 16.85
C PHE A 41 2.19 12.64 16.83
N LYS A 42 2.97 11.57 16.90
CA LYS A 42 4.43 11.59 16.96
C LYS A 42 4.97 10.68 15.86
N ILE A 43 5.92 11.19 15.10
CA ILE A 43 6.59 10.46 14.02
C ILE A 43 8.10 10.61 14.12
N HIS A 44 8.82 9.81 13.35
CA HIS A 44 10.27 9.93 13.26
C HIS A 44 10.66 11.23 12.54
N LYS A 45 11.75 11.91 12.95
CA LYS A 45 12.19 13.20 12.37
C LYS A 45 12.39 13.16 10.86
N ARG A 46 12.82 12.00 10.32
CA ARG A 46 12.98 11.77 8.87
C ARG A 46 11.66 11.87 8.09
N GLU A 47 10.52 11.86 8.78
CA GLU A 47 9.19 11.95 8.21
C GLU A 47 8.50 13.26 8.56
N GLU A 48 9.22 14.26 9.07
CA GLU A 48 8.65 15.56 9.49
C GLU A 48 7.73 16.20 8.44
N PHE A 49 8.04 16.03 7.15
CA PHE A 49 7.21 16.50 6.04
C PHE A 49 5.75 16.00 6.10
N VAL A 50 5.48 14.87 6.78
CA VAL A 50 4.12 14.35 7.01
C VAL A 50 3.35 15.28 7.95
N ILE A 51 4.00 15.79 9.00
CA ILE A 51 3.40 16.83 9.86
C ILE A 51 3.14 18.08 9.03
N ASP A 52 4.10 18.53 8.22
CA ASP A 52 3.93 19.73 7.39
C ASP A 52 2.74 19.61 6.44
N ARG A 53 2.60 18.46 5.76
CA ARG A 53 1.48 18.19 4.87
C ARG A 53 0.15 18.17 5.62
N PHE A 54 0.13 17.58 6.83
CA PHE A 54 -1.08 17.56 7.66
C PHE A 54 -1.48 18.96 8.10
N LEU A 55 -0.54 19.73 8.64
CA LEU A 55 -0.78 21.10 9.07
C LEU A 55 -1.25 21.98 7.91
N LYS A 56 -0.62 21.85 6.74
CA LYS A 56 -1.05 22.53 5.51
C LYS A 56 -2.48 22.16 5.10
N SER A 57 -2.85 20.88 5.15
CA SER A 57 -4.23 20.46 4.84
C SER A 57 -5.28 21.05 5.79
N LEU A 58 -4.89 21.35 7.03
CA LEU A 58 -5.74 22.00 8.03
C LEU A 58 -5.64 23.53 8.03
N ASN A 59 -4.85 24.14 7.14
CA ASN A 59 -4.50 25.57 7.20
C ASN A 59 -3.98 25.97 8.60
N ALA A 60 -3.10 25.16 9.17
CA ALA A 60 -2.69 25.20 10.58
C ALA A 60 -1.15 25.19 10.76
N GLU A 61 -0.40 25.72 9.80
CA GLU A 61 1.07 25.76 9.78
C GLU A 61 1.69 26.50 10.97
N GLY A 62 0.91 27.36 11.66
CA GLY A 62 1.32 28.02 12.90
C GLY A 62 1.38 27.10 14.14
N ILE A 63 0.94 25.84 14.04
CA ILE A 63 1.02 24.89 15.15
C ILE A 63 2.48 24.57 15.46
N LYS A 64 2.87 24.78 16.73
CA LYS A 64 4.21 24.44 17.21
C LYS A 64 4.48 22.94 17.10
N LYS A 65 5.62 22.61 16.48
CA LYS A 65 6.24 21.29 16.51
C LYS A 65 7.14 21.16 17.74
N TYR A 66 7.21 19.96 18.29
CA TYR A 66 8.08 19.63 19.41
C TYR A 66 9.01 18.50 18.99
N TYR A 67 10.30 18.64 19.34
CA TYR A 67 11.35 17.69 18.98
C TYR A 67 11.84 16.99 20.24
N TYR A 68 11.98 15.68 20.17
CA TYR A 68 12.50 14.84 21.24
C TYR A 68 13.21 13.62 20.66
N ASP A 69 14.49 13.46 20.97
CA ASP A 69 15.39 12.47 20.37
C ASP A 69 15.32 12.46 18.84
N ASN A 70 14.92 11.33 18.25
CA ASN A 70 14.74 11.16 16.82
C ASN A 70 13.27 11.30 16.38
N THR A 71 12.44 11.94 17.19
CA THR A 71 11.02 12.12 16.92
C THR A 71 10.62 13.59 16.90
N VAL A 72 9.59 13.87 16.12
CA VAL A 72 8.89 15.14 16.07
C VAL A 72 7.41 14.87 16.33
N TYR A 73 6.75 15.73 17.08
CA TYR A 73 5.33 15.60 17.34
C TYR A 73 4.63 16.96 17.37
N ILE A 74 3.35 16.94 17.09
CA ILE A 74 2.45 18.09 17.29
C ILE A 74 1.44 17.76 18.39
N LYS A 75 0.98 18.80 19.09
CA LYS A 75 -0.10 18.69 20.05
C LYS A 75 -0.86 20.00 20.11
N PHE A 76 -2.11 19.97 19.67
CA PHE A 76 -2.96 21.15 19.57
C PHE A 76 -4.41 20.79 19.89
N GLY A 77 -5.23 21.80 20.20
CA GLY A 77 -6.66 21.61 20.47
C GLY A 77 -7.50 22.54 19.61
N ASN A 78 -8.50 21.98 18.95
CA ASN A 78 -9.64 22.72 18.41
C ASN A 78 -10.91 21.90 18.74
N LYS A 79 -11.92 22.54 19.33
CA LYS A 79 -13.09 21.85 19.88
C LYS A 79 -13.93 21.20 18.79
N LYS A 80 -14.26 21.92 17.72
CA LYS A 80 -15.09 21.40 16.61
C LYS A 80 -14.37 20.26 15.89
N LEU A 81 -13.11 20.48 15.50
CA LEU A 81 -12.28 19.48 14.82
C LEU A 81 -12.15 18.18 15.63
N THR A 82 -11.92 18.28 16.94
CA THR A 82 -11.80 17.08 17.79
C THR A 82 -13.14 16.38 18.01
N LEU A 83 -14.26 17.11 18.04
CA LEU A 83 -15.60 16.51 18.10
C LEU A 83 -15.98 15.81 16.79
N ASP A 84 -15.60 16.37 15.65
CA ASP A 84 -15.81 15.73 14.34
C ASP A 84 -14.99 14.43 14.21
N LEU A 85 -13.73 14.44 14.65
CA LEU A 85 -12.93 13.20 14.73
C LEU A 85 -13.55 12.14 15.65
N LEU A 86 -14.12 12.56 16.79
CA LEU A 86 -14.84 11.65 17.69
C LEU A 86 -16.08 11.05 17.01
N LYS A 87 -16.86 11.87 16.28
CA LYS A 87 -18.01 11.42 15.47
C LYS A 87 -17.57 10.38 14.43
N HIS A 88 -16.39 10.55 13.86
CA HIS A 88 -15.82 9.59 12.92
C HIS A 88 -15.15 8.38 13.56
N GLY A 89 -15.23 8.20 14.88
CA GLY A 89 -14.76 7.00 15.60
C GLY A 89 -13.32 7.08 16.14
N LEU A 90 -12.64 8.23 16.04
CA LEU A 90 -11.32 8.45 16.66
C LEU A 90 -11.46 8.77 18.16
N VAL A 91 -11.61 7.73 18.97
CA VAL A 91 -11.79 7.83 20.43
C VAL A 91 -10.47 7.86 21.22
N PRO A 92 -10.43 8.37 22.46
CA PRO A 92 -9.28 8.23 23.34
C PRO A 92 -8.99 6.75 23.66
N ARG A 93 -7.72 6.39 23.84
CA ARG A 93 -7.30 4.99 24.14
C ARG A 93 -7.86 3.97 23.12
N LYS A 94 -8.04 4.40 21.87
CA LYS A 94 -8.65 3.66 20.75
C LYS A 94 -8.05 2.28 20.47
N SER A 95 -6.78 2.02 20.81
CA SER A 95 -6.03 0.87 20.29
C SER A 95 -6.70 -0.49 20.47
N LYS A 96 -7.63 -0.65 21.43
CA LYS A 96 -8.40 -1.89 21.66
C LYS A 96 -9.88 -1.82 21.30
N ILE A 97 -10.42 -0.61 21.07
CA ILE A 97 -11.87 -0.37 20.92
C ILE A 97 -12.22 0.38 19.63
N ILE A 98 -11.23 0.65 18.76
CA ILE A 98 -11.44 1.40 17.54
C ILE A 98 -12.38 0.64 16.59
N GLU A 99 -13.32 1.38 16.02
CA GLU A 99 -14.28 0.87 15.04
C GLU A 99 -14.02 1.50 13.67
N TYR A 100 -14.27 0.71 12.62
CA TYR A 100 -14.10 1.18 11.24
C TYR A 100 -15.09 2.32 10.95
N PRO A 101 -14.64 3.47 10.42
CA PRO A 101 -15.51 4.62 10.18
C PRO A 101 -16.50 4.32 9.06
N ASP A 102 -17.68 4.95 9.11
CA ASP A 102 -18.61 4.92 8.00
C ASP A 102 -18.13 5.87 6.89
N LEU A 103 -17.84 5.30 5.71
CA LEU A 103 -17.34 6.02 4.54
C LEU A 103 -18.24 5.66 3.37
N ASN A 104 -18.66 6.67 2.61
CA ASN A 104 -19.73 6.54 1.62
C ASN A 104 -19.28 6.03 0.24
N SER A 105 -18.00 5.73 0.05
CA SER A 105 -17.51 5.18 -1.22
C SER A 105 -16.25 4.34 -1.05
N TYR A 106 -16.08 3.39 -1.97
CA TYR A 106 -14.91 2.52 -2.03
C TYR A 106 -13.60 3.30 -2.17
N GLU A 107 -13.62 4.42 -2.90
CA GLU A 107 -12.46 5.29 -3.08
C GLU A 107 -11.98 5.93 -1.77
N LEU A 108 -12.91 6.36 -0.91
CA LEU A 108 -12.57 6.90 0.40
C LEU A 108 -12.07 5.81 1.33
N GLU A 109 -12.67 4.62 1.28
CA GLU A 109 -12.22 3.46 2.05
C GLU A 109 -10.78 3.06 1.69
N LEU A 110 -10.44 3.06 0.40
CA LEU A 110 -9.08 2.81 -0.06
C LEU A 110 -8.09 3.88 0.43
N ALA A 111 -8.49 5.16 0.42
CA ALA A 111 -7.65 6.25 0.90
C ALA A 111 -7.45 6.18 2.41
N PHE A 112 -8.52 5.91 3.17
CA PHE A 112 -8.46 5.65 4.61
C PHE A 112 -7.53 4.49 4.94
N LEU A 113 -7.68 3.36 4.26
CA LEU A 113 -6.85 2.18 4.52
C LEU A 113 -5.38 2.43 4.17
N LEU A 114 -5.09 3.26 3.16
CA LEU A 114 -3.73 3.71 2.86
C LEU A 114 -3.15 4.57 3.98
N GLY A 115 -3.94 5.51 4.51
CA GLY A 115 -3.55 6.32 5.67
C GLY A 115 -3.24 5.45 6.89
N TYR A 116 -4.09 4.47 7.17
CA TYR A 116 -3.86 3.50 8.25
C TYR A 116 -2.59 2.69 8.04
N TYR A 117 -2.33 2.20 6.82
CA TYR A 117 -1.08 1.50 6.47
C TYR A 117 0.16 2.40 6.63
N ASP A 118 0.04 3.69 6.31
CA ASP A 118 1.15 4.62 6.46
C ASP A 118 1.56 4.82 7.93
N GLY A 119 0.64 4.63 8.89
CA GLY A 119 1.00 4.53 10.30
C GLY A 119 1.38 3.10 10.73
N ASP A 120 0.41 2.19 10.73
CA ASP A 120 0.50 0.84 11.34
C ASP A 120 0.89 -0.29 10.35
N GLY A 121 1.19 0.04 9.11
CA GLY A 121 1.62 -0.90 8.08
C GLY A 121 3.10 -1.27 8.15
N GLN A 122 3.40 -2.54 7.91
CA GLN A 122 4.79 -3.02 7.83
C GLN A 122 5.37 -2.79 6.42
N GLN A 123 6.40 -1.94 6.36
CA GLN A 123 7.12 -1.62 5.12
C GLN A 123 7.59 -2.88 4.38
N LYS A 124 7.59 -2.83 3.03
CA LYS A 124 7.94 -3.95 2.12
C LYS A 124 6.97 -5.15 2.19
N THR A 125 5.85 -5.04 2.89
CA THR A 125 4.81 -6.07 2.95
C THR A 125 3.43 -5.45 2.75
N THR A 126 2.39 -6.27 2.60
CA THR A 126 0.99 -5.81 2.60
C THR A 126 0.35 -5.93 3.99
N ARG A 127 1.16 -6.03 5.06
CA ARG A 127 0.67 -6.29 6.42
C ARG A 127 0.28 -4.99 7.10
N ILE A 128 -0.86 -5.01 7.76
CA ILE A 128 -1.27 -4.04 8.78
C ILE A 128 -1.38 -4.73 10.13
N SER A 129 -1.15 -3.98 11.20
CA SER A 129 -1.30 -4.43 12.58
C SER A 129 -2.26 -3.54 13.36
N SER A 130 -2.89 -4.07 14.41
CA SER A 130 -3.73 -3.30 15.32
C SER A 130 -3.85 -4.00 16.67
N GLY A 131 -4.03 -3.23 17.74
CA GLY A 131 -4.41 -3.77 19.05
C GLY A 131 -5.86 -4.29 19.10
N SER A 132 -6.70 -3.91 18.12
CA SER A 132 -8.10 -4.31 18.02
C SER A 132 -8.26 -5.40 16.97
N LYS A 133 -8.54 -6.64 17.41
CA LYS A 133 -8.90 -7.74 16.49
C LYS A 133 -10.17 -7.42 15.70
N GLN A 134 -11.17 -6.85 16.37
CA GLN A 134 -12.46 -6.52 15.78
C GLN A 134 -12.31 -5.53 14.63
N PHE A 135 -11.43 -4.54 14.75
CA PHE A 135 -11.11 -3.60 13.68
C PHE A 135 -10.57 -4.31 12.43
N LEU A 136 -9.60 -5.22 12.59
CA LEU A 136 -9.04 -5.99 11.48
C LEU A 136 -10.08 -6.93 10.85
N GLU A 137 -10.93 -7.59 11.66
CA GLU A 137 -12.01 -8.44 11.14
C GLU A 137 -13.07 -7.63 10.38
N LYS A 138 -13.35 -6.39 10.80
CA LYS A 138 -14.25 -5.49 10.08
C LYS A 138 -13.67 -5.09 8.72
N ILE A 139 -12.38 -4.72 8.65
CA ILE A 139 -11.67 -4.47 7.38
C ILE A 139 -11.74 -5.72 6.50
N LYS A 140 -11.42 -6.89 7.06
CA LYS A 140 -11.49 -8.17 6.35
C LYS A 140 -12.87 -8.40 5.72
N LYS A 141 -13.94 -8.22 6.48
CA LYS A 141 -15.32 -8.39 5.98
C LYS A 141 -15.64 -7.37 4.89
N LYS A 142 -15.29 -6.10 5.09
CA LYS A 142 -15.62 -4.99 4.18
C LYS A 142 -14.94 -5.14 2.81
N PHE A 143 -13.69 -5.58 2.81
CA PHE A 143 -12.92 -5.82 1.58
C PHE A 143 -12.91 -7.28 1.11
N GLN A 144 -13.76 -8.14 1.70
CA GLN A 144 -13.92 -9.55 1.33
C GLN A 144 -12.59 -10.32 1.28
N LEU A 145 -11.73 -10.10 2.30
CA LEU A 145 -10.39 -10.68 2.34
C LEU A 145 -10.41 -12.11 2.90
N ASN A 146 -9.65 -12.99 2.25
CA ASN A 146 -9.51 -14.40 2.69
C ASN A 146 -8.43 -14.59 3.76
N ASN A 147 -7.53 -13.61 3.92
CA ASN A 147 -6.43 -13.69 4.87
C ASN A 147 -6.95 -13.78 6.33
N LYS A 148 -6.27 -14.59 7.15
CA LYS A 148 -6.60 -14.73 8.57
C LYS A 148 -6.03 -13.56 9.37
N VAL A 149 -6.77 -13.12 10.39
CA VAL A 149 -6.24 -12.24 11.43
C VAL A 149 -5.48 -13.10 12.44
N LEU A 150 -4.20 -12.78 12.63
CA LEU A 150 -3.27 -13.57 13.45
C LEU A 150 -2.80 -12.75 14.65
N ILE A 151 -2.39 -13.44 15.72
CA ILE A 151 -1.83 -12.80 16.92
C ILE A 151 -0.33 -12.60 16.71
N GLN A 152 0.17 -11.42 17.08
CA GLN A 152 1.59 -11.10 17.23
C GLN A 152 1.92 -11.06 18.72
N LYS A 153 2.79 -11.98 19.17
CA LYS A 153 3.28 -12.02 20.55
C LYS A 153 4.55 -11.16 20.66
N ASN A 154 4.40 -9.86 20.92
CA ASN A 154 5.51 -8.96 21.20
C ASN A 154 5.08 -7.90 22.22
N ARG A 155 5.65 -7.92 23.45
CA ARG A 155 5.41 -6.96 24.54
C ARG A 155 3.92 -6.56 24.71
N GLY A 156 3.02 -7.54 24.60
CA GLY A 156 1.56 -7.34 24.62
C GLY A 156 0.84 -8.14 23.53
N ILE A 157 -0.50 -8.07 23.57
CA ILE A 157 -1.36 -8.68 22.55
C ILE A 157 -1.56 -7.66 21.43
N CYS A 158 -1.09 -8.00 20.23
CA CYS A 158 -1.35 -7.27 18.99
C CYS A 158 -1.85 -8.26 17.94
N TYR A 159 -2.60 -7.79 16.95
CA TYR A 159 -3.10 -8.59 15.84
C TYR A 159 -2.56 -8.03 14.53
N TYR A 160 -2.44 -8.89 13.51
CA TYR A 160 -2.07 -8.47 12.17
C TYR A 160 -2.79 -9.29 11.11
N MET A 161 -2.89 -8.71 9.91
CA MET A 161 -3.30 -9.44 8.71
C MET A 161 -2.63 -8.87 7.46
N CYS A 162 -2.58 -9.67 6.41
CA CYS A 162 -2.15 -9.22 5.09
C CYS A 162 -3.36 -8.77 4.27
N LEU A 163 -3.29 -7.59 3.68
CA LEU A 163 -4.34 -7.03 2.82
C LEU A 163 -4.46 -7.72 1.45
N GLY A 164 -3.42 -8.45 1.04
CA GLY A 164 -3.32 -9.01 -0.29
C GLY A 164 -2.84 -7.97 -1.32
N VAL A 165 -2.24 -8.47 -2.40
CA VAL A 165 -1.57 -7.63 -3.41
C VAL A 165 -2.56 -6.74 -4.16
N ASN A 166 -3.74 -7.26 -4.50
CA ASN A 166 -4.73 -6.54 -5.30
C ASN A 166 -5.25 -5.30 -4.56
N LEU A 167 -5.72 -5.48 -3.32
CA LEU A 167 -6.15 -4.36 -2.48
C LEU A 167 -5.00 -3.39 -2.20
N PHE A 168 -3.81 -3.90 -1.93
CA PHE A 168 -2.64 -3.07 -1.70
C PHE A 168 -2.31 -2.15 -2.87
N ASN A 169 -2.25 -2.70 -4.09
CA ASN A 169 -2.00 -1.92 -5.28
C ASN A 169 -3.16 -0.95 -5.58
N ALA A 170 -4.41 -1.34 -5.32
CA ALA A 170 -5.58 -0.49 -5.49
C ALA A 170 -5.50 0.77 -4.60
N MET A 171 -5.13 0.60 -3.32
CA MET A 171 -4.89 1.74 -2.41
C MET A 171 -3.80 2.67 -2.95
N MET A 172 -2.67 2.10 -3.39
CA MET A 172 -1.55 2.87 -3.92
C MET A 172 -1.95 3.67 -5.17
N ASN A 173 -2.74 3.09 -6.06
CA ASN A 173 -3.23 3.78 -7.25
C ASN A 173 -4.27 4.85 -6.93
N ASN A 174 -5.11 4.60 -5.92
CA ASN A 174 -6.21 5.48 -5.56
C ASN A 174 -5.76 6.84 -5.01
N TYR A 175 -4.68 6.87 -4.21
CA TYR A 175 -4.18 8.12 -3.63
C TYR A 175 -2.64 8.17 -3.63
N LYS A 176 -2.08 9.21 -4.27
CA LYS A 176 -0.64 9.35 -4.53
C LYS A 176 0.13 10.06 -3.41
N HIS A 177 -0.53 10.93 -2.66
CA HIS A 177 0.11 11.77 -1.63
C HIS A 177 0.21 11.03 -0.29
N SER A 178 0.97 9.93 -0.26
CA SER A 178 1.20 9.09 0.92
C SER A 178 2.71 9.01 1.25
N ILE A 179 3.12 8.29 2.30
CA ILE A 179 4.51 8.19 2.74
C ILE A 179 5.35 7.41 1.72
N GLN A 180 6.26 8.11 1.04
CA GLN A 180 7.01 7.57 -0.11
C GLN A 180 7.77 6.27 0.19
N ARG A 181 8.45 6.16 1.34
CA ARG A 181 9.22 4.94 1.68
C ARG A 181 8.36 3.68 1.85
N LYS A 182 7.05 3.85 2.09
CA LYS A 182 6.07 2.77 2.25
C LYS A 182 5.33 2.46 0.94
N ARG A 183 5.42 3.34 -0.06
CA ARG A 183 4.83 3.12 -1.39
C ARG A 183 5.61 2.06 -2.16
N ARG A 184 4.91 1.01 -2.58
CA ARG A 184 5.45 -0.08 -3.41
C ARG A 184 4.33 -0.71 -4.22
N TYR A 185 4.67 -1.31 -5.34
CA TYR A 185 3.76 -2.17 -6.10
C TYR A 185 4.26 -3.61 -6.04
N PHE A 186 3.33 -4.54 -5.81
CA PHE A 186 3.61 -5.97 -5.84
C PHE A 186 3.02 -6.57 -7.10
N CYS A 187 3.73 -7.52 -7.71
CA CYS A 187 3.22 -8.20 -8.89
C CYS A 187 2.05 -9.12 -8.52
N THR A 188 0.92 -8.99 -9.21
CA THR A 188 -0.26 -9.83 -8.96
C THR A 188 -0.02 -11.28 -9.40
N LYS A 189 -0.84 -12.21 -8.94
CA LYS A 189 -0.77 -13.61 -9.42
C LYS A 189 -1.00 -13.69 -10.93
N ASP A 190 -1.95 -12.90 -11.45
CA ASP A 190 -2.29 -12.86 -12.87
C ASP A 190 -1.15 -12.30 -13.71
N GLU A 191 -0.50 -11.24 -13.23
CA GLU A 191 0.69 -10.69 -13.87
C GLU A 191 1.84 -11.70 -13.89
N LYS A 192 2.07 -12.43 -12.79
CA LYS A 192 3.08 -13.50 -12.76
C LYS A 192 2.74 -14.61 -13.74
N ALA A 193 1.48 -15.05 -13.79
CA ALA A 193 1.02 -16.06 -14.73
C ALA A 193 1.13 -15.59 -16.19
N ARG A 194 0.85 -14.32 -16.47
CA ARG A 194 1.03 -13.71 -17.79
C ARG A 194 2.50 -13.65 -18.18
N ARG A 195 3.39 -13.24 -17.27
CA ARG A 195 4.84 -13.22 -17.49
C ARG A 195 5.38 -14.61 -17.79
N MET A 196 5.00 -15.63 -17.00
CA MET A 196 5.39 -17.02 -17.26
C MET A 196 4.90 -17.51 -18.62
N ARG A 197 3.62 -17.26 -18.98
CA ARG A 197 3.09 -17.63 -20.30
C ARG A 197 3.85 -16.96 -21.46
N ASN A 198 4.20 -15.69 -21.32
CA ASN A 198 4.97 -14.97 -22.33
C ASN A 198 6.40 -15.54 -22.46
N SER A 199 7.07 -15.82 -21.34
CA SER A 199 8.41 -16.43 -21.36
C SER A 199 8.41 -17.84 -21.98
N LEU A 200 7.35 -18.63 -21.75
CA LEU A 200 7.19 -19.94 -22.41
C LEU A 200 7.02 -19.81 -23.92
N LYS A 201 6.19 -18.87 -24.39
CA LYS A 201 6.03 -18.60 -25.84
C LYS A 201 7.33 -18.18 -26.52
N GLU A 202 8.13 -17.33 -25.87
CA GLU A 202 9.44 -16.92 -26.38
C GLU A 202 10.42 -18.11 -26.45
N PHE A 203 10.38 -19.00 -25.45
CA PHE A 203 11.21 -20.20 -25.44
C PHE A 203 10.84 -21.17 -26.57
N ASP A 204 9.54 -21.43 -26.78
CA ASP A 204 9.06 -22.27 -27.87
C ASP A 204 9.42 -21.68 -29.24
N GLY A 205 9.28 -20.37 -29.41
CA GLY A 205 9.71 -19.66 -30.62
C GLY A 205 11.20 -19.86 -30.91
N LYS A 206 12.07 -19.72 -29.90
CA LYS A 206 13.52 -19.98 -30.05
C LYS A 206 13.82 -21.43 -30.39
N LYS A 207 13.12 -22.39 -29.76
CA LYS A 207 13.30 -23.83 -30.04
C LYS A 207 12.94 -24.18 -31.48
N ASN A 208 11.84 -23.62 -32.01
CA ASN A 208 11.43 -23.81 -33.40
C ASN A 208 12.45 -23.24 -34.40
N LEU A 209 13.00 -22.05 -34.13
CA LEU A 209 14.07 -21.44 -34.94
C LEU A 209 15.35 -22.31 -34.96
N ILE A 210 15.72 -22.90 -33.83
CA ILE A 210 16.87 -23.80 -33.74
C ILE A 210 16.63 -25.08 -34.56
N LEU A 211 15.41 -25.63 -34.49
CA LEU A 211 15.04 -26.83 -35.24
C LEU A 211 15.05 -26.58 -36.76
N GLN A 212 14.50 -25.45 -37.21
CA GLN A 212 14.55 -25.02 -38.61
C GLN A 212 15.99 -24.87 -39.10
N ARG A 213 16.87 -24.22 -38.33
CA ARG A 213 18.31 -24.11 -38.65
C ARG A 213 19.01 -25.48 -38.77
N LYS A 214 18.71 -26.43 -37.87
CA LYS A 214 19.26 -27.79 -37.94
C LYS A 214 18.81 -28.53 -39.20
N ASN A 215 17.53 -28.41 -39.58
CA ASN A 215 16.99 -29.01 -40.79
C ASN A 215 17.60 -28.40 -42.06
N LEU A 216 17.73 -27.08 -42.13
CA LEU A 216 18.41 -26.37 -43.22
C LEU A 216 19.88 -26.82 -43.40
N LYS A 217 20.63 -26.99 -42.30
CA LYS A 217 22.01 -27.52 -42.37
C LYS A 217 22.06 -28.97 -42.87
N LYS A 218 21.12 -29.83 -42.47
CA LYS A 218 20.99 -31.21 -42.99
C LYS A 218 20.71 -31.23 -44.50
N LEU A 219 19.84 -30.34 -44.99
CA LEU A 219 19.53 -30.20 -46.42
C LEU A 219 20.74 -29.70 -47.22
N CYS A 220 21.46 -28.69 -46.72
CA CYS A 220 22.68 -28.19 -47.37
C CYS A 220 23.80 -29.24 -47.40
N GLY A 221 23.97 -30.02 -46.32
CA GLY A 221 24.96 -31.10 -46.27
C GLY A 221 24.65 -32.26 -47.24
N LYS A 222 23.38 -32.59 -47.45
CA LYS A 222 22.97 -33.59 -48.46
C LYS A 222 23.21 -33.11 -49.90
N ASN A 223 23.01 -31.83 -50.18
CA ASN A 223 23.24 -31.26 -51.52
C ASN A 223 24.73 -31.18 -51.90
N LEU A 224 25.65 -31.08 -50.93
CA LEU A 224 27.09 -31.13 -51.17
C LEU A 224 27.57 -32.53 -51.58
N HIS A 225 26.96 -33.60 -51.05
CA HIS A 225 27.28 -34.98 -51.43
C HIS A 225 26.71 -35.38 -52.80
N LEU A 226 25.55 -34.84 -53.19
CA LEU A 226 24.98 -35.06 -54.53
C LEU A 226 25.80 -34.37 -55.64
N LYS A 227 26.43 -33.23 -55.35
CA LYS A 227 27.35 -32.56 -56.30
C LYS A 227 28.69 -33.28 -56.44
N SER A 228 29.23 -33.92 -55.39
CA SER A 228 30.47 -34.70 -55.50
C SER A 228 30.30 -36.02 -56.27
N GLN A 229 29.10 -36.61 -56.26
CA GLN A 229 28.82 -37.82 -57.07
C GLN A 229 28.57 -37.51 -58.55
N ARG A 230 28.07 -36.32 -58.91
CA ARG A 230 27.90 -35.92 -60.32
C ARG A 230 29.23 -35.58 -61.03
N ASN A 231 30.28 -35.22 -60.29
CA ASN A 231 31.59 -34.91 -60.88
C ASN A 231 32.49 -36.15 -61.07
N MET A 232 32.07 -37.36 -60.65
CA MET A 232 32.81 -38.61 -60.89
C MET A 232 32.31 -39.41 -62.10
N VAL A 233 31.39 -38.87 -62.91
CA VAL A 233 30.83 -39.56 -64.10
C VAL A 233 31.32 -38.92 -65.43
N PHE A 234 32.23 -37.94 -65.39
CA PHE A 234 32.74 -37.22 -66.57
C PHE A 234 34.27 -37.26 -66.72
N GLN A 235 34.91 -38.37 -66.35
CA GLN A 235 36.30 -38.67 -66.74
C GLN A 235 36.36 -40.12 -67.21
N GLY A 236 36.16 -40.30 -68.51
CA GLY A 236 36.15 -41.59 -69.18
C GLY A 236 35.82 -41.35 -70.64
N ASP A 237 36.81 -40.85 -71.37
CA ASP A 237 37.11 -41.07 -72.79
C ASP A 237 38.50 -40.49 -73.08
#